data_AF-A0A4R4G6H4-F1
#
_entry.id   AF-A0A4R4G6H4-F1
#
_cell.length_a   1.000
_cell.length_b   1.000
_cell.length_c   1.000
_cell.angle_alpha   90.00
_cell.angle_beta   90.00
_cell.angle_gamma   90.00
#
_symmetry.space_group_name_H-M   'P 1'
#
loop_
_entity.id
_entity.type
_entity.pdbx_description
1 polymer ?
#
loop_
_entity_poly.entity_id
_entity_poly.type
_entity_poly.pdbx_seq_one_letter_code
_entity_poly.pdbx_strand_id
1 'polypeptide(L)' 'MKDNEPTLSSIEDYDTLKGEKKRIVWTVIVIGLLIGAVFVGAKYYYGDANDSIPVEDTIGKVPVK' A
#
# COMPACT_ATOMS: atom_id res chain seq x y z
N MET A 1 -25.09 25.97 15.74
CA MET A 1 -24.98 24.59 15.23
C MET A 1 -24.29 24.71 13.90
N LYS A 2 -23.13 24.06 13.76
CA LYS A 2 -22.17 24.32 12.68
C LYS A 2 -22.65 23.56 11.44
N ASP A 3 -22.90 24.28 10.37
CA ASP A 3 -23.52 23.77 9.14
C ASP A 3 -22.70 22.59 8.59
N ASN A 4 -23.27 21.39 8.68
CA ASN A 4 -22.70 20.13 8.18
C ASN A 4 -23.14 19.87 6.72
N GLU A 5 -23.68 20.86 6.03
CA GLU A 5 -24.18 20.68 4.68
C GLU A 5 -23.02 20.77 3.66
N PRO A 6 -22.82 19.74 2.81
CA PRO A 6 -21.81 19.78 1.77
C PRO A 6 -22.17 20.91 0.79
N THR A 7 -21.38 21.96 0.77
CA THR A 7 -21.56 23.11 -0.15
C THR A 7 -20.83 22.85 -1.46
N LEU A 8 -21.28 23.44 -2.57
CA LEU A 8 -20.60 23.31 -3.87
C LEU A 8 -19.13 23.75 -3.83
N SER A 9 -18.79 24.72 -2.98
CA SER A 9 -17.40 25.17 -2.74
C SER A 9 -16.55 24.12 -2.01
N SER A 10 -17.16 23.26 -1.20
CA SER A 10 -16.45 22.14 -0.56
C SER A 10 -16.07 21.04 -1.55
N ILE A 11 -16.64 21.05 -2.77
CA ILE A 11 -16.28 20.14 -3.86
C ILE A 11 -15.01 20.61 -4.61
N GLU A 12 -14.77 21.92 -4.71
CA GLU A 12 -13.55 22.47 -5.34
C GLU A 12 -12.27 22.23 -4.48
N ASP A 13 -12.43 22.03 -3.17
CA ASP A 13 -11.33 21.71 -2.25
C ASP A 13 -10.79 20.27 -2.44
N TYR A 14 -11.49 19.43 -3.23
CA TYR A 14 -10.99 18.12 -3.65
C TYR A 14 -9.94 18.21 -4.78
N ASP A 15 -10.04 19.23 -5.64
CA ASP A 15 -9.17 19.39 -6.81
C ASP A 15 -7.93 20.24 -6.51
N THR A 16 -7.99 21.01 -5.42
CA THR A 16 -6.85 21.79 -4.92
C THR A 16 -6.04 20.98 -3.90
N LEU A 17 -5.36 19.93 -4.38
CA LEU A 17 -4.15 19.40 -3.75
C LEU A 17 -3.01 20.45 -3.82
N LYS A 18 -3.26 21.67 -3.36
CA LYS A 18 -2.30 22.76 -3.28
C LYS A 18 -1.97 23.00 -1.82
N GLY A 19 -0.67 23.07 -1.52
CA GLY A 19 -0.17 23.32 -0.17
C GLY A 19 0.01 22.05 0.68
N GLU A 20 -0.56 22.08 1.89
CA GLU A 20 -0.22 21.17 2.99
C GLU A 20 -0.74 19.74 2.79
N LYS A 21 -1.96 19.58 2.27
CA LYS A 21 -2.56 18.26 1.98
C LYS A 21 -1.73 17.45 0.98
N LYS A 22 -1.20 18.09 -0.07
CA LYS A 22 -0.30 17.44 -1.05
C LYS A 22 1.00 16.96 -0.41
N ARG A 23 1.58 17.75 0.50
CA ARG A 23 2.79 17.37 1.24
C ARG A 23 2.53 16.13 2.08
N ILE A 24 1.41 16.07 2.79
CA ILE A 24 1.04 14.92 3.63
C ILE A 24 0.92 13.66 2.76
N VAL A 25 0.16 13.72 1.66
CA VAL A 25 -0.01 12.57 0.74
C VAL A 25 1.34 12.11 0.19
N TRP A 26 2.19 13.05 -0.23
CA TRP A 26 3.52 12.72 -0.75
C TRP A 26 4.43 12.11 0.32
N THR A 27 4.39 12.62 1.55
CA THR A 27 5.12 12.05 2.69
C THR A 27 4.66 10.62 2.98
N VAL A 28 3.36 10.34 2.98
CA VAL A 28 2.83 8.98 3.19
C VAL A 28 3.31 8.02 2.11
N ILE A 29 3.29 8.45 0.84
CA ILE A 29 3.80 7.64 -0.28
C ILE A 29 5.29 7.33 -0.09
N VAL A 30 6.10 8.33 0.26
CA VAL A 30 7.54 8.16 0.48
C VAL A 30 7.83 7.22 1.64
N ILE A 31 7.10 7.34 2.76
CA ILE A 31 7.25 6.43 3.90
C ILE A 31 6.86 5.00 3.52
N GLY A 32 5.74 4.83 2.79
CA GLY A 32 5.31 3.51 2.31
C GLY A 32 6.36 2.86 1.41
N LEU A 33 6.95 3.62 0.49
CA LEU A 33 8.05 3.14 -0.35
C LEU A 33 9.31 2.82 0.43
N LEU A 34 9.66 3.62 1.45
CA LEU A 34 10.81 3.36 2.31
C LEU A 34 10.67 2.04 3.07
N ILE A 35 9.50 1.80 3.68
CA ILE A 35 9.22 0.55 4.39
C ILE A 35 9.29 -0.64 3.41
N GLY A 36 8.70 -0.51 2.22
CA GLY A 36 8.77 -1.52 1.18
C GLY A 36 10.21 -1.81 0.72
N ALA A 37 11.03 -0.78 0.53
CA ALA A 37 12.43 -0.91 0.15
C ALA A 37 13.26 -1.63 1.23
N VAL A 38 13.04 -1.29 2.51
CA VAL A 38 13.70 -1.97 3.64
C VAL A 38 13.28 -3.44 3.70
N PHE A 39 11.99 -3.75 3.52
CA PHE A 39 11.51 -5.14 3.51
C PHE A 39 12.14 -5.95 2.36
N VAL A 40 12.19 -5.40 1.15
CA VAL A 40 12.81 -6.06 0.00
C VAL A 40 14.30 -6.24 0.22
N GLY A 41 15.01 -5.22 0.75
CA GLY A 41 16.42 -5.31 1.07
C GLY A 41 16.72 -6.38 2.13
N ALA A 42 15.91 -6.44 3.19
CA ALA A 42 16.01 -7.47 4.21
C ALA A 42 15.72 -8.87 3.63
N LYS A 43 14.69 -9.01 2.79
CA LYS A 43 14.39 -10.27 2.10
C LYS A 43 15.53 -10.69 1.17
N TYR A 44 16.16 -9.76 0.48
CA TYR A 44 17.29 -10.09 -0.39
C TYR A 44 18.51 -10.57 0.41
N TYR A 45 18.81 -9.93 1.53
CA TYR A 45 19.98 -10.27 2.35
C TYR A 45 19.78 -11.51 3.23
N TYR A 46 18.59 -11.66 3.83
CA TYR A 46 18.28 -12.75 4.77
C TYR A 46 17.40 -13.86 4.19
N GLY A 47 16.70 -13.59 3.08
CA GLY A 47 15.78 -14.52 2.44
C GLY A 47 16.41 -15.36 1.34
N ASP A 48 17.69 -15.19 1.04
CA ASP A 48 18.50 -16.18 0.30
C ASP A 48 18.85 -17.36 1.23
N ALA A 49 17.82 -17.92 1.88
CA ALA A 49 17.91 -19.26 2.40
C ALA A 49 17.87 -20.17 1.17
N ASN A 50 19.04 -20.66 0.76
CA ASN A 50 19.23 -21.74 -0.23
C ASN A 50 18.40 -23.01 0.08
N ASP A 51 17.66 -23.01 1.20
CA ASP A 51 16.77 -24.05 1.72
C ASP A 51 15.28 -23.64 1.71
N SER A 52 14.91 -22.61 0.95
CA SER A 52 13.49 -22.33 0.69
C SER A 52 12.95 -23.41 -0.25
N ILE A 53 12.45 -24.51 0.32
CA ILE A 53 11.69 -25.51 -0.44
C ILE A 53 10.47 -24.78 -1.04
N PRO A 54 10.38 -24.61 -2.37
CA PRO A 54 9.20 -24.06 -2.98
C PRO A 54 8.09 -25.07 -2.75
N VAL A 55 7.20 -24.78 -1.80
CA VAL A 55 5.91 -25.49 -1.71
C VAL A 55 5.12 -25.03 -2.92
N GLU A 56 5.21 -25.82 -3.97
CA GLU A 56 4.30 -25.72 -5.11
C GLU A 56 2.91 -26.03 -4.56
N ASP A 57 2.06 -25.00 -4.46
CA ASP A 57 0.64 -25.12 -4.10
C ASP A 57 -0.11 -25.87 -5.21
N THR A 58 0.26 -27.12 -5.45
CA THR A 58 -0.55 -28.05 -6.22
C THR A 58 -1.69 -28.46 -5.30
N ILE A 59 -2.80 -27.72 -5.37
CA ILE A 59 -4.09 -28.21 -4.88
C ILE A 59 -4.38 -29.47 -5.69
N GLY A 60 -4.06 -30.63 -5.12
CA GLY A 60 -4.37 -31.92 -5.71
C GLY A 60 -5.86 -31.97 -5.98
N LYS A 61 -6.26 -31.90 -7.26
CA LYS A 61 -7.65 -32.12 -7.67
C LYS A 61 -8.01 -33.55 -7.29
N VAL A 62 -8.65 -33.71 -6.13
CA VAL A 62 -9.22 -34.98 -5.70
C VAL A 62 -10.38 -35.29 -6.65
N PRO A 63 -10.39 -36.45 -7.34
CA PRO A 63 -11.48 -36.78 -8.23
C PRO A 63 -12.72 -37.08 -7.39
N VAL A 64 -13.76 -36.28 -7.56
CA VAL A 64 -15.09 -36.56 -7.00
C VAL A 64 -15.70 -37.66 -7.87
N LYS A 65 -15.98 -38.80 -7.25
CA LYS A 65 -16.58 -39.97 -7.89
C LYS A 65 -18.10 -39.86 -7.89
#